data_AF-A0A0C3HD79-F1
#
_entry.id   AF-A0A0C3HD79-F1
#
_cell.length_a   1.000
_cell.length_b   1.000
_cell.length_c   1.000
_cell.angle_alpha   90.00
_cell.angle_beta   90.00
_cell.angle_gamma   90.00
#
_symmetry.space_group_name_H-M   'P 1'
#
loop_
_entity.id
_entity.type
_entity.pdbx_description
1 polymer ?
#
loop_
_entity_poly.entity_id
_entity_poly.type
_entity_poly.pdbx_seq_one_letter_code
_entity_poly.pdbx_strand_id
1 'polypeptide(L)'
;MKYETVTILIAFGLVAAAPAPKAKNVFSIPRAMLRGREVPQEHSHNRFLDGVRANLALNNPAGIVDPVFGLLGDAAAAAGAGTITNLECLHQATADQAFTNAKAAGNITGQADALMYAALERNTGKVGLASVSCNETAVNPEIQAVQQHQDPASANAASINKAIVLALAQQLASIGADPQEALLSGTFAPGSVDDTTGAGNTCDVADDVEGCIFTQNLLVDDATADEITAAVAGISSGSAASASSAAPTAAAAPTTTDTASEDSCPAPVTVTVSAPASTPAATEAATPTGDNVQTFTGDLGGPPPPVTSSAGDRPFTVNGNTFVNIGAAIQRSCSIQNNACADASNAGTLAGVSVAQCQTQEDACNAAGGVQ
;
A
#
# COMPACT_ATOMS: atom_id res chain seq x y z
N MET A 1 -62.29 1.66 -21.93
CA MET A 1 -61.11 0.97 -21.40
C MET A 1 -59.89 1.75 -21.88
N LYS A 2 -59.28 2.53 -21.00
CA LYS A 2 -58.04 3.29 -21.24
C LYS A 2 -56.92 2.43 -20.67
N TYR A 3 -55.93 2.05 -21.48
CA TYR A 3 -54.73 1.38 -21.00
C TYR A 3 -53.58 2.38 -21.10
N GLU A 4 -53.10 2.85 -19.96
CA GLU A 4 -51.88 3.64 -19.83
C GLU A 4 -50.68 2.69 -19.83
N THR A 5 -49.73 2.96 -20.71
CA THR A 5 -48.46 2.25 -20.81
C THR A 5 -47.44 2.95 -19.90
N VAL A 6 -47.02 2.29 -18.83
CA VAL A 6 -45.94 2.74 -17.95
C VAL A 6 -44.61 2.26 -18.53
N THR A 7 -43.75 3.19 -18.93
CA THR A 7 -42.38 2.92 -19.35
C THR A 7 -41.46 2.99 -18.12
N ILE A 8 -40.90 1.84 -17.72
CA ILE A 8 -39.87 1.75 -16.69
C ILE A 8 -38.51 2.01 -17.35
N LEU A 9 -37.85 3.11 -16.99
CA LEU A 9 -36.47 3.41 -17.34
C LEU A 9 -35.55 2.79 -16.28
N ILE A 10 -34.81 1.75 -16.67
CA ILE A 10 -33.71 1.18 -15.88
C ILE A 10 -32.47 2.05 -16.16
N ALA A 11 -32.05 2.83 -15.17
CA ALA A 11 -30.78 3.55 -15.20
C ALA A 11 -29.65 2.59 -14.81
N PHE A 12 -28.82 2.20 -15.77
CA PHE A 12 -27.52 1.60 -15.51
C PHE A 12 -26.54 2.73 -15.16
N GLY A 13 -26.12 2.79 -13.90
CA GLY A 13 -25.04 3.66 -13.45
C GLY A 13 -23.70 3.15 -13.96
N LEU A 14 -23.02 3.96 -14.77
CA LEU A 14 -21.61 3.79 -15.10
C LEU A 14 -20.78 4.25 -13.90
N VAL A 15 -20.22 3.31 -13.15
CA VAL A 15 -19.21 3.58 -12.13
C VAL A 15 -17.88 3.78 -12.85
N ALA A 16 -17.32 4.99 -12.76
CA ALA A 16 -16.00 5.31 -13.29
C ALA A 16 -14.95 4.96 -12.22
N ALA A 17 -14.08 3.99 -12.51
CA ALA A 17 -12.92 3.67 -11.67
C ALA A 17 -11.90 4.82 -11.75
N ALA A 18 -11.51 5.39 -10.61
CA ALA A 18 -10.40 6.34 -10.54
C ALA A 18 -9.05 5.61 -10.66
N PRO A 19 -7.98 6.26 -11.13
CA PRO A 19 -6.65 5.64 -11.16
C PRO A 19 -6.11 5.46 -9.74
N ALA A 20 -5.86 4.21 -9.35
CA ALA A 20 -5.26 3.83 -8.07
C ALA A 20 -3.87 4.47 -7.86
N PRO A 21 -3.55 4.99 -6.65
CA PRO A 21 -2.22 5.48 -6.30
C PRO A 21 -1.11 4.42 -6.47
N LYS A 22 0.00 4.80 -7.11
CA LYS A 22 1.14 3.92 -7.40
C LYS A 22 1.96 3.61 -6.13
N ALA A 23 2.48 2.38 -6.04
CA ALA A 23 3.18 1.85 -4.86
C ALA A 23 4.39 2.70 -4.39
N LYS A 24 4.49 2.93 -3.07
CA LYS A 24 5.62 3.59 -2.38
C LYS A 24 6.70 2.60 -1.89
N ASN A 25 6.46 1.29 -2.00
CA ASN A 25 7.37 0.24 -1.53
C ASN A 25 8.00 -0.53 -2.69
N VAL A 26 9.33 -0.52 -2.79
CA VAL A 26 10.10 -1.41 -3.68
C VAL A 26 10.84 -2.42 -2.82
N PHE A 27 10.17 -3.53 -2.49
CA PHE A 27 10.81 -4.72 -1.94
C PHE A 27 10.61 -5.87 -2.94
N SER A 28 11.71 -6.45 -3.42
CA SER A 28 11.67 -7.64 -4.27
C SER A 28 12.25 -8.80 -3.47
N ILE A 29 11.37 -9.68 -2.96
CA ILE A 29 11.76 -10.92 -2.28
C ILE A 29 11.48 -12.08 -3.23
N PRO A 30 12.41 -13.04 -3.44
CA PRO A 30 12.17 -14.19 -4.30
C PRO A 30 11.04 -15.08 -3.75
N ARG A 31 9.91 -15.13 -4.47
CA ARG A 31 8.63 -15.80 -4.11
C ARG A 31 8.59 -17.33 -4.30
N ALA A 32 9.73 -17.99 -4.40
CA ALA A 32 9.79 -19.39 -4.82
C ALA A 32 9.53 -20.39 -3.67
N MET A 33 8.34 -20.39 -3.03
CA MET A 33 7.94 -21.53 -2.17
C MET A 33 6.45 -21.69 -1.79
N LEU A 34 5.48 -21.10 -2.50
CA LEU A 34 4.04 -21.24 -2.17
C LEU A 34 3.22 -21.96 -3.26
N ARG A 35 3.74 -23.06 -3.82
CA ARG A 35 2.97 -23.84 -4.82
C ARG A 35 2.05 -24.85 -4.13
N GLY A 36 0.94 -24.36 -3.58
CA GLY A 36 -0.19 -25.15 -3.13
C GLY A 36 -1.49 -24.47 -3.54
N ARG A 37 -2.32 -25.15 -4.35
CA ARG A 37 -3.66 -24.77 -4.83
C ARG A 37 -4.05 -23.30 -4.58
N GLU A 38 -3.56 -22.41 -5.45
CA GLU A 38 -3.92 -20.99 -5.50
C GLU A 38 -5.45 -20.84 -5.55
N VAL A 39 -6.03 -20.18 -4.54
CA VAL A 39 -7.43 -19.74 -4.57
C VAL A 39 -7.53 -18.34 -5.16
N PRO A 40 -8.63 -17.99 -5.85
CA PRO A 40 -8.79 -16.67 -6.42
C PRO A 40 -8.57 -15.55 -5.38
N GLN A 41 -8.06 -14.40 -5.82
CA GLN A 41 -7.71 -13.22 -5.01
C GLN A 41 -6.41 -13.27 -4.20
N GLU A 42 -5.76 -14.43 -4.04
CA GLU A 42 -4.58 -14.58 -3.17
C GLU A 42 -3.49 -13.55 -3.41
N HIS A 43 -3.20 -13.31 -4.67
CA HIS A 43 -2.14 -12.41 -5.11
C HIS A 43 -2.64 -11.10 -5.72
N SER A 44 -3.92 -10.77 -5.51
CA SER A 44 -4.54 -9.56 -6.07
C SER A 44 -3.88 -8.27 -5.56
N HIS A 45 -3.49 -8.25 -4.28
CA HIS A 45 -2.95 -7.07 -3.57
C HIS A 45 -1.49 -7.26 -3.13
N ASN A 46 -0.67 -7.90 -3.97
CA ASN A 46 0.65 -8.41 -3.61
C ASN A 46 1.59 -7.43 -2.91
N ARG A 47 1.56 -6.15 -3.27
CA ARG A 47 2.39 -5.13 -2.61
C ARG A 47 2.19 -5.07 -1.09
N PHE A 48 0.96 -5.24 -0.61
CA PHE A 48 0.65 -5.22 0.82
C PHE A 48 1.02 -6.54 1.50
N LEU A 49 0.87 -7.67 0.80
CA LEU A 49 1.38 -8.96 1.28
C LEU A 49 2.89 -8.91 1.44
N ASP A 50 3.62 -8.27 0.52
CA ASP A 50 5.07 -8.12 0.59
C ASP A 50 5.49 -7.25 1.79
N GLY A 51 4.80 -6.12 2.03
CA GLY A 51 5.01 -5.28 3.21
C GLY A 51 4.73 -6.03 4.52
N VAL A 52 3.61 -6.75 4.61
CA VAL A 52 3.28 -7.57 5.78
C VAL A 52 4.28 -8.70 5.97
N ARG A 53 4.71 -9.39 4.92
CA ARG A 53 5.72 -10.46 4.99
C ARG A 53 7.03 -9.94 5.56
N ALA A 54 7.49 -8.78 5.10
CA ALA A 54 8.70 -8.15 5.61
C ALA A 54 8.59 -7.82 7.11
N ASN A 55 7.44 -7.27 7.56
CA ASN A 55 7.24 -6.92 8.96
C ASN A 55 7.01 -8.16 9.85
N LEU A 56 6.35 -9.21 9.37
CA LEU A 56 6.24 -10.50 10.08
C LEU A 56 7.60 -11.13 10.32
N ALA A 57 8.50 -11.07 9.32
CA ALA A 57 9.84 -11.65 9.42
C ALA A 57 10.69 -11.03 10.54
N LEU A 58 10.35 -9.83 11.03
CA LEU A 58 11.04 -9.18 12.16
C LEU A 58 10.81 -9.94 13.47
N ASN A 59 9.60 -10.45 13.71
CA ASN A 59 9.24 -11.25 14.87
C ASN A 59 7.93 -12.02 14.62
N ASN A 60 8.01 -13.33 14.48
CA ASN A 60 6.87 -14.20 14.17
C ASN A 60 6.75 -15.34 15.19
N PRO A 61 6.32 -15.04 16.43
CA PRO A 61 6.23 -16.03 17.50
C PRO A 61 5.19 -17.11 17.20
N ALA A 62 4.16 -16.77 16.42
CA ALA A 62 3.11 -17.71 16.04
C ALA A 62 3.54 -18.68 14.93
N GLY A 63 4.65 -18.41 14.21
CA GLY A 63 5.10 -19.23 13.10
C GLY A 63 4.18 -19.18 11.89
N ILE A 64 3.53 -18.05 11.63
CA ILE A 64 2.68 -17.84 10.44
C ILE A 64 3.55 -17.96 9.20
N VAL A 65 3.21 -18.86 8.28
CA VAL A 65 4.10 -19.23 7.16
C VAL A 65 4.20 -18.10 6.14
N ASP A 66 3.07 -17.52 5.77
CA ASP A 66 2.98 -16.42 4.79
C ASP A 66 1.67 -15.65 4.99
N PRO A 67 1.66 -14.31 4.81
CA PRO A 67 0.42 -13.53 4.92
C PRO A 67 -0.66 -13.91 3.91
N VAL A 68 -0.32 -14.54 2.78
CA VAL A 68 -1.34 -15.02 1.82
C VAL A 68 -2.33 -15.98 2.50
N PHE A 69 -1.88 -16.80 3.47
CA PHE A 69 -2.73 -17.77 4.16
C PHE A 69 -3.86 -17.14 4.97
N GLY A 70 -3.68 -15.90 5.45
CA GLY A 70 -4.75 -15.16 6.14
C GLY A 70 -5.87 -14.69 5.21
N LEU A 71 -5.62 -14.61 3.90
CA LEU A 71 -6.62 -14.20 2.91
C LEU A 71 -7.43 -15.38 2.36
N LEU A 72 -7.13 -16.61 2.77
CA LEU A 72 -7.78 -17.82 2.25
C LEU A 72 -8.88 -18.28 3.19
N GLY A 73 -9.82 -19.07 2.68
CA GLY A 73 -10.77 -19.82 3.48
C GLY A 73 -10.09 -20.81 4.46
N ASP A 74 -10.79 -21.19 5.53
CA ASP A 74 -10.18 -21.86 6.71
C ASP A 74 -9.39 -23.13 6.33
N ALA A 75 -9.91 -23.91 5.39
CA ALA A 75 -9.26 -25.14 4.96
C ALA A 75 -7.84 -24.92 4.39
N ALA A 76 -7.64 -23.83 3.64
CA ALA A 76 -6.34 -23.49 3.07
C ALA A 76 -5.49 -22.69 4.08
N ALA A 77 -6.11 -21.79 4.84
CA ALA A 77 -5.47 -21.03 5.91
C ALA A 77 -4.73 -21.93 6.92
N ALA A 78 -5.29 -23.10 7.25
CA ALA A 78 -4.69 -24.07 8.16
C ALA A 78 -3.26 -24.50 7.78
N ALA A 79 -2.91 -24.50 6.49
CA ALA A 79 -1.57 -24.90 6.05
C ALA A 79 -0.48 -23.89 6.43
N GLY A 80 -0.85 -22.63 6.68
CA GLY A 80 0.08 -21.55 7.01
C GLY A 80 -0.16 -20.86 8.34
N ALA A 81 -1.13 -21.32 9.14
CA ALA A 81 -1.56 -20.66 10.37
C ALA A 81 -0.52 -20.72 11.51
N GLY A 82 0.48 -21.61 11.42
CA GLY A 82 1.44 -21.83 12.49
C GLY A 82 0.73 -22.35 13.75
N THR A 83 0.84 -21.61 14.84
CA THR A 83 0.19 -21.91 16.13
C THR A 83 -1.19 -21.27 16.30
N ILE A 84 -1.65 -20.45 15.35
CA ILE A 84 -2.98 -19.85 15.38
C ILE A 84 -4.03 -20.94 15.12
N THR A 85 -4.92 -21.17 16.09
CA THR A 85 -5.97 -22.19 15.99
C THR A 85 -7.31 -21.64 15.53
N ASN A 86 -7.58 -20.35 15.77
CA ASN A 86 -8.78 -19.68 15.30
C ASN A 86 -8.53 -19.13 13.89
N LEU A 87 -8.87 -19.92 12.88
CA LEU A 87 -8.55 -19.61 11.48
C LEU A 87 -9.37 -18.43 10.93
N GLU A 88 -10.55 -18.16 11.49
CA GLU A 88 -11.33 -16.94 11.20
C GLU A 88 -10.56 -15.68 11.63
N CYS A 89 -9.69 -15.80 12.63
CA CYS A 89 -8.85 -14.74 13.15
C CYS A 89 -7.42 -14.73 12.58
N LEU A 90 -7.03 -15.68 11.71
CA LEU A 90 -5.67 -15.71 11.17
C LEU A 90 -5.32 -14.42 10.42
N HIS A 91 -6.27 -13.87 9.67
CA HIS A 91 -6.13 -12.59 8.97
C HIS A 91 -5.79 -11.44 9.92
N GLN A 92 -6.62 -11.24 10.95
CA GLN A 92 -6.40 -10.22 11.97
C GLN A 92 -5.09 -10.44 12.73
N ALA A 93 -4.80 -11.68 13.15
CA ALA A 93 -3.57 -12.00 13.89
C ALA A 93 -2.31 -11.73 13.06
N THR A 94 -2.35 -12.01 11.76
CA THR A 94 -1.27 -11.72 10.81
C THR A 94 -1.03 -10.21 10.70
N ALA A 95 -2.10 -9.43 10.51
CA ALA A 95 -2.03 -7.97 10.46
C ALA A 95 -1.50 -7.38 11.77
N ASP A 96 -2.02 -7.86 12.89
CA ASP A 96 -1.72 -7.36 14.23
C ASP A 96 -0.27 -7.61 14.64
N GLN A 97 0.27 -8.79 14.32
CA GLN A 97 1.68 -9.08 14.55
C GLN A 97 2.59 -8.22 13.66
N ALA A 98 2.25 -8.06 12.37
CA ALA A 98 3.02 -7.22 11.45
C ALA A 98 3.01 -5.75 11.88
N PHE A 99 1.85 -5.22 12.27
CA PHE A 99 1.69 -3.86 12.79
C PHE A 99 2.51 -3.66 14.07
N THR A 100 2.44 -4.60 15.01
CA THR A 100 3.26 -4.57 16.24
C THR A 100 4.74 -4.43 15.92
N ASN A 101 5.23 -5.23 14.98
CA ASN A 101 6.64 -5.22 14.57
C ASN A 101 7.02 -3.90 13.88
N ALA A 102 6.17 -3.41 12.98
CA ALA A 102 6.37 -2.16 12.27
C ALA A 102 6.39 -0.95 13.25
N LYS A 103 5.48 -0.95 14.22
CA LYS A 103 5.39 0.07 15.27
C LYS A 103 6.62 0.07 16.17
N ALA A 104 7.09 -1.11 16.59
CA ALA A 104 8.34 -1.24 17.35
C ALA A 104 9.57 -0.75 16.57
N ALA A 105 9.56 -0.88 15.24
CA ALA A 105 10.61 -0.40 14.36
C ALA A 105 10.50 1.09 13.96
N GLY A 106 9.41 1.79 14.35
CA GLY A 106 9.13 3.15 13.87
C GLY A 106 8.84 3.23 12.36
N ASN A 107 8.47 2.12 11.74
CA ASN A 107 8.19 2.02 10.30
C ASN A 107 6.73 2.38 10.03
N ILE A 108 6.46 3.65 9.67
CA ILE A 108 5.09 4.10 9.34
C ILE A 108 4.55 3.38 8.12
N THR A 109 5.37 3.16 7.10
CA THR A 109 4.95 2.43 5.90
C THR A 109 4.56 0.99 6.22
N GLY A 110 5.33 0.29 7.06
CA GLY A 110 4.98 -1.06 7.51
C GLY A 110 3.71 -1.11 8.38
N GLN A 111 3.44 -0.06 9.15
CA GLN A 111 2.17 0.08 9.88
C GLN A 111 1.00 0.28 8.90
N ALA A 112 1.18 1.11 7.88
CA ALA A 112 0.18 1.31 6.82
C ALA A 112 -0.07 0.01 6.04
N ASP A 113 0.96 -0.73 5.63
CA ASP A 113 0.82 -2.02 4.93
C ASP A 113 0.01 -3.03 5.75
N ALA A 114 0.24 -3.08 7.07
CA ALA A 114 -0.51 -3.96 7.96
C ALA A 114 -1.98 -3.54 8.11
N LEU A 115 -2.27 -2.24 8.18
CA LEU A 115 -3.64 -1.72 8.19
C LEU A 115 -4.35 -2.00 6.86
N MET A 116 -3.67 -1.80 5.73
CA MET A 116 -4.20 -2.14 4.40
C MET A 116 -4.54 -3.62 4.31
N TYR A 117 -3.60 -4.47 4.73
CA TYR A 117 -3.82 -5.91 4.78
C TYR A 117 -5.00 -6.29 5.68
N ALA A 118 -5.15 -5.69 6.86
CA ALA A 118 -6.29 -5.91 7.77
C ALA A 118 -7.64 -5.55 7.14
N ALA A 119 -7.65 -4.59 6.21
CA ALA A 119 -8.85 -4.24 5.47
C ALA A 119 -9.14 -5.22 4.33
N LEU A 120 -8.15 -5.88 3.72
CA LEU A 120 -8.38 -6.69 2.52
C LEU A 120 -9.46 -7.77 2.70
N GLU A 121 -10.16 -8.05 1.61
CA GLU A 121 -11.15 -9.12 1.56
C GLU A 121 -10.47 -10.47 1.78
N ARG A 122 -11.07 -11.28 2.65
CA ARG A 122 -10.73 -12.69 2.78
C ARG A 122 -11.59 -13.52 1.82
N ASN A 123 -10.96 -14.35 1.00
CA ASN A 123 -11.66 -15.23 0.07
C ASN A 123 -12.41 -16.35 0.83
N THR A 124 -13.72 -16.42 0.63
CA THR A 124 -14.59 -17.45 1.21
C THR A 124 -14.76 -18.69 0.32
N GLY A 125 -14.15 -18.69 -0.87
CA GLY A 125 -14.26 -19.75 -1.87
C GLY A 125 -15.61 -19.78 -2.61
N LYS A 126 -16.45 -18.77 -2.43
CA LYS A 126 -17.76 -18.65 -3.10
C LYS A 126 -18.15 -17.20 -3.30
N VAL A 127 -18.51 -16.84 -4.54
CA VAL A 127 -19.00 -15.51 -4.87
C VAL A 127 -20.28 -15.20 -4.09
N GLY A 128 -20.32 -14.02 -3.47
CA GLY A 128 -21.43 -13.51 -2.68
C GLY A 128 -21.56 -14.09 -1.27
N LEU A 129 -20.62 -14.94 -0.85
CA LEU A 129 -20.57 -15.42 0.53
C LEU A 129 -19.79 -14.42 1.39
N ALA A 130 -20.48 -13.82 2.35
CA ALA A 130 -19.89 -12.93 3.34
C ALA A 130 -18.80 -13.65 4.16
N SER A 131 -17.71 -12.94 4.39
CA SER A 131 -16.57 -13.39 5.18
C SER A 131 -16.90 -13.31 6.67
N VAL A 132 -16.60 -14.38 7.41
CA VAL A 132 -16.77 -14.39 8.87
C VAL A 132 -15.75 -13.45 9.51
N SER A 133 -16.24 -12.54 10.36
CA SER A 133 -15.39 -11.61 11.11
C SER A 133 -14.69 -12.31 12.26
N CYS A 134 -13.42 -11.95 12.51
CA CYS A 134 -12.72 -12.37 13.70
C CYS A 134 -13.44 -11.90 14.98
N ASN A 135 -13.53 -12.78 15.98
CA ASN A 135 -14.19 -12.53 17.26
C ASN A 135 -13.20 -12.29 18.42
N GLU A 136 -11.90 -12.25 18.14
CA GLU A 136 -10.85 -11.98 19.11
C GLU A 136 -10.46 -10.50 19.12
N THR A 137 -9.96 -10.04 20.27
CA THR A 137 -9.48 -8.67 20.42
C THR A 137 -8.05 -8.55 19.91
N ALA A 138 -7.80 -7.66 18.95
CA ALA A 138 -6.45 -7.35 18.49
C ALA A 138 -5.64 -6.65 19.59
N VAL A 139 -4.33 -6.86 19.59
CA VAL A 139 -3.40 -6.19 20.51
C VAL A 139 -3.31 -4.70 20.16
N ASN A 140 -3.32 -4.36 18.88
CA ASN A 140 -3.26 -2.96 18.44
C ASN A 140 -4.67 -2.41 18.21
N PRO A 141 -5.03 -1.29 18.88
CA PRO A 141 -6.34 -0.67 18.69
C PRO A 141 -6.55 -0.17 17.26
N GLU A 142 -5.48 0.18 16.55
CA GLU A 142 -5.54 0.57 15.13
C GLU A 142 -6.00 -0.61 14.26
N ILE A 143 -5.48 -1.82 14.50
CA ILE A 143 -5.94 -3.03 13.81
C ILE A 143 -7.36 -3.41 14.24
N GLN A 144 -7.68 -3.31 15.53
CA GLN A 144 -9.02 -3.60 16.04
C GLN A 144 -10.12 -2.73 15.40
N ALA A 145 -9.77 -1.50 15.01
CA ALA A 145 -10.70 -0.55 14.42
C ALA A 145 -11.00 -0.81 12.93
N VAL A 146 -10.22 -1.68 12.28
CA VAL A 146 -10.38 -2.02 10.86
C VAL A 146 -10.98 -3.41 10.75
N GLN A 147 -12.05 -3.55 9.97
CA GLN A 147 -12.63 -4.84 9.63
C GLN A 147 -12.22 -5.24 8.21
N GLN A 148 -12.22 -6.54 7.92
CA GLN A 148 -11.99 -7.05 6.56
C GLN A 148 -13.16 -6.72 5.61
N HIS A 149 -12.84 -6.39 4.36
CA HIS A 149 -13.81 -6.23 3.30
C HIS A 149 -14.63 -7.51 3.13
N GLN A 150 -15.87 -7.34 2.68
CA GLN A 150 -16.77 -8.42 2.31
C GLN A 150 -16.72 -8.65 0.81
N ASP A 151 -17.05 -9.88 0.39
CA ASP A 151 -17.22 -10.22 -1.02
C ASP A 151 -18.17 -9.20 -1.68
N PRO A 152 -17.79 -8.56 -2.80
CA PRO A 152 -18.56 -7.47 -3.41
C PRO A 152 -19.96 -7.89 -3.91
N ALA A 153 -20.19 -9.17 -4.15
CA ALA A 153 -21.49 -9.72 -4.51
C ALA A 153 -22.34 -10.11 -3.30
N SER A 154 -21.82 -9.98 -2.07
CA SER A 154 -22.56 -10.26 -0.84
C SER A 154 -23.56 -9.14 -0.49
N ALA A 155 -24.53 -9.48 0.36
CA ALA A 155 -25.58 -8.53 0.74
C ALA A 155 -24.99 -7.31 1.49
N ASN A 156 -25.31 -6.12 1.00
CA ASN A 156 -24.84 -4.82 1.53
C ASN A 156 -23.32 -4.58 1.45
N ALA A 157 -22.58 -5.37 0.66
CA ALA A 157 -21.12 -5.28 0.54
C ALA A 157 -20.63 -3.85 0.30
N ALA A 158 -21.19 -3.14 -0.68
CA ALA A 158 -20.77 -1.77 -1.00
C ALA A 158 -20.86 -0.79 0.18
N SER A 159 -21.87 -0.93 1.05
CA SER A 159 -22.00 -0.06 2.23
C SER A 159 -21.05 -0.47 3.36
N ILE A 160 -20.84 -1.77 3.54
CA ILE A 160 -19.93 -2.33 4.54
C ILE A 160 -18.48 -1.99 4.17
N ASN A 161 -18.09 -2.25 2.93
CA ASN A 161 -16.77 -1.99 2.37
C ASN A 161 -16.44 -0.50 2.40
N LYS A 162 -17.39 0.38 2.05
CA LYS A 162 -17.23 1.83 2.24
C LYS A 162 -16.89 2.17 3.69
N ALA A 163 -17.65 1.65 4.66
CA ALA A 163 -17.40 1.94 6.07
C ALA A 163 -16.02 1.46 6.52
N ILE A 164 -15.56 0.32 5.99
CA ILE A 164 -14.22 -0.22 6.21
C ILE A 164 -13.15 0.72 5.66
N VAL A 165 -13.26 1.17 4.40
CA VAL A 165 -12.30 2.11 3.80
C VAL A 165 -12.22 3.41 4.60
N LEU A 166 -13.35 3.94 5.07
CA LEU A 166 -13.35 5.15 5.90
C LEU A 166 -12.70 4.91 7.27
N ALA A 167 -12.96 3.77 7.92
CA ALA A 167 -12.30 3.41 9.18
C ALA A 167 -10.79 3.23 8.99
N LEU A 168 -10.37 2.56 7.90
CA LEU A 168 -8.98 2.41 7.52
C LEU A 168 -8.30 3.77 7.32
N ALA A 169 -8.92 4.69 6.56
CA ALA A 169 -8.40 6.03 6.36
C ALA A 169 -8.16 6.78 7.67
N GLN A 170 -9.06 6.63 8.64
CA GLN A 170 -8.89 7.22 9.97
C GLN A 170 -7.68 6.65 10.71
N GLN A 171 -7.42 5.34 10.59
CA GLN A 171 -6.24 4.72 11.20
C GLN A 171 -4.95 5.11 10.49
N LEU A 172 -4.95 5.21 9.15
CA LEU A 172 -3.81 5.70 8.40
C LEU A 172 -3.47 7.14 8.80
N ALA A 173 -4.46 8.01 8.91
CA ALA A 173 -4.26 9.38 9.39
C ALA A 173 -3.73 9.41 10.84
N SER A 174 -4.22 8.52 11.72
CA SER A 174 -3.82 8.51 13.13
C SER A 174 -2.34 8.15 13.32
N ILE A 175 -1.78 7.28 12.46
CA ILE A 175 -0.36 6.91 12.46
C ILE A 175 0.52 7.87 11.64
N GLY A 176 -0.07 8.87 10.97
CA GLY A 176 0.64 9.82 10.11
C GLY A 176 0.94 9.32 8.70
N ALA A 177 0.27 8.26 8.24
CA ALA A 177 0.26 7.83 6.84
C ALA A 177 -0.75 8.66 6.02
N ASP A 178 -0.69 8.53 4.69
CA ASP A 178 -1.63 9.20 3.79
C ASP A 178 -3.00 8.49 3.81
N PRO A 179 -4.08 9.13 4.29
CA PRO A 179 -5.39 8.50 4.37
C PRO A 179 -5.99 8.18 3.00
N GLN A 180 -5.56 8.85 1.92
CA GLN A 180 -6.04 8.56 0.57
C GLN A 180 -5.57 7.19 0.07
N GLU A 181 -4.54 6.61 0.67
CA GLU A 181 -4.13 5.25 0.33
C GLU A 181 -5.21 4.21 0.69
N ALA A 182 -6.18 4.53 1.54
CA ALA A 182 -7.25 3.60 1.90
C ALA A 182 -8.05 3.13 0.66
N LEU A 183 -8.12 3.94 -0.41
CA LEU A 183 -8.74 3.54 -1.68
C LEU A 183 -8.09 2.28 -2.28
N LEU A 184 -6.81 2.03 -1.98
CA LEU A 184 -6.05 0.90 -2.48
C LEU A 184 -6.43 -0.43 -1.83
N SER A 185 -7.25 -0.39 -0.79
CA SER A 185 -7.87 -1.59 -0.17
C SER A 185 -9.17 -2.01 -0.85
N GLY A 186 -9.62 -1.25 -1.85
CA GLY A 186 -10.86 -1.50 -2.57
C GLY A 186 -10.93 -2.88 -3.22
N THR A 187 -12.16 -3.30 -3.51
CA THR A 187 -12.45 -4.65 -3.98
C THR A 187 -12.63 -4.73 -5.50
N PHE A 188 -12.90 -5.93 -6.01
CA PHE A 188 -13.25 -6.14 -7.43
C PHE A 188 -14.71 -5.76 -7.71
N ALA A 189 -15.06 -5.61 -9.00
CA ALA A 189 -16.46 -5.54 -9.38
C ALA A 189 -17.22 -6.82 -8.94
N PRO A 190 -18.47 -6.72 -8.45
CA PRO A 190 -19.25 -7.87 -8.01
C PRO A 190 -19.32 -8.99 -9.05
N GLY A 191 -18.92 -10.21 -8.64
CA GLY A 191 -19.04 -11.41 -9.44
C GLY A 191 -20.49 -11.92 -9.55
N SER A 192 -20.70 -12.93 -10.39
CA SER A 192 -21.98 -13.64 -10.43
C SER A 192 -22.09 -14.62 -9.27
N VAL A 193 -23.19 -14.58 -8.50
CA VAL A 193 -23.47 -15.56 -7.43
C VAL A 193 -23.71 -16.99 -7.95
N ASP A 194 -23.95 -17.13 -9.25
CA ASP A 194 -24.05 -18.42 -9.93
C ASP A 194 -22.69 -18.98 -10.35
N ASP A 195 -21.59 -18.25 -10.10
CA ASP A 195 -20.24 -18.71 -10.38
C ASP A 195 -19.84 -19.86 -9.44
N THR A 196 -19.66 -21.04 -10.03
CA THR A 196 -19.27 -22.27 -9.32
C THR A 196 -17.77 -22.40 -9.10
N THR A 197 -16.96 -21.53 -9.72
CA THR A 197 -15.50 -21.51 -9.52
C THR A 197 -15.09 -20.76 -8.26
N GLY A 198 -15.97 -19.88 -7.76
CA GLY A 198 -15.66 -18.99 -6.63
C GLY A 198 -14.71 -17.85 -6.99
N ALA A 199 -14.36 -17.67 -8.27
CA ALA A 199 -13.41 -16.65 -8.71
C ALA A 199 -14.05 -15.27 -8.93
N GLY A 200 -15.31 -15.20 -9.34
CA GLY A 200 -15.96 -13.92 -9.66
C GLY A 200 -15.18 -13.16 -10.74
N ASN A 201 -15.03 -11.84 -10.57
CA ASN A 201 -14.25 -10.98 -11.47
C ASN A 201 -12.81 -10.79 -11.00
N THR A 202 -12.32 -11.68 -10.16
CA THR A 202 -11.04 -11.50 -9.48
C THR A 202 -9.88 -11.96 -10.34
N CYS A 203 -8.68 -11.58 -9.94
CA CYS A 203 -7.45 -12.02 -10.57
C CYS A 203 -6.53 -12.64 -9.53
N ASP A 204 -5.62 -13.48 -10.00
CA ASP A 204 -4.63 -14.12 -9.16
C ASP A 204 -3.36 -14.38 -9.98
N VAL A 205 -2.34 -13.52 -9.79
CA VAL A 205 -1.10 -13.57 -10.56
C VAL A 205 0.08 -13.57 -9.58
N ALA A 206 0.64 -14.75 -9.33
CA ALA A 206 1.69 -14.95 -8.33
C ALA A 206 2.95 -14.10 -8.56
N ASP A 207 3.33 -13.88 -9.83
CA ASP A 207 4.55 -13.15 -10.21
C ASP A 207 4.35 -11.64 -10.40
N ASP A 208 3.13 -11.12 -10.15
CA ASP A 208 2.84 -9.69 -10.22
C ASP A 208 3.19 -9.01 -8.88
N VAL A 209 4.32 -8.30 -8.82
CA VAL A 209 4.80 -7.66 -7.58
C VAL A 209 3.81 -6.64 -7.02
N GLU A 210 3.13 -5.86 -7.87
CA GLU A 210 2.19 -4.85 -7.39
C GLU A 210 0.88 -5.49 -6.94
N GLY A 211 0.42 -6.48 -7.72
CA GLY A 211 -0.84 -7.16 -7.53
C GLY A 211 -1.74 -6.90 -8.73
N CYS A 212 -2.33 -7.97 -9.24
CA CYS A 212 -3.05 -7.93 -10.50
C CYS A 212 -4.28 -7.02 -10.48
N ILE A 213 -4.83 -6.69 -9.30
CA ILE A 213 -5.95 -5.75 -9.19
C ILE A 213 -5.53 -4.35 -9.66
N PHE A 214 -4.27 -3.98 -9.42
CA PHE A 214 -3.71 -2.69 -9.82
C PHE A 214 -3.22 -2.73 -11.25
N THR A 215 -2.43 -3.74 -11.62
CA THR A 215 -1.80 -3.80 -12.95
C THR A 215 -2.80 -4.03 -14.09
N GLN A 216 -3.92 -4.68 -13.79
CA GLN A 216 -5.03 -4.86 -14.74
C GLN A 216 -6.15 -3.84 -14.55
N ASN A 217 -5.99 -2.88 -13.64
CA ASN A 217 -6.96 -1.81 -13.37
C ASN A 217 -8.37 -2.34 -13.06
N LEU A 218 -8.43 -3.35 -12.18
CA LEU A 218 -9.65 -4.05 -11.75
C LEU A 218 -10.21 -3.53 -10.42
N LEU A 219 -9.47 -2.66 -9.73
CA LEU A 219 -9.88 -2.07 -8.46
C LEU A 219 -11.13 -1.20 -8.64
N VAL A 220 -12.11 -1.41 -7.77
CA VAL A 220 -13.29 -0.57 -7.62
C VAL A 220 -13.17 0.16 -6.30
N ASP A 221 -13.18 1.49 -6.36
CA ASP A 221 -13.13 2.32 -5.16
C ASP A 221 -14.43 2.16 -4.35
N ASP A 222 -14.30 1.69 -3.11
CA ASP A 222 -15.44 1.52 -2.19
C ASP A 222 -15.86 2.85 -1.51
N ALA A 223 -15.03 3.90 -1.59
CA ALA A 223 -15.31 5.25 -1.14
C ALA A 223 -14.72 6.29 -2.11
N THR A 224 -15.13 7.55 -2.02
CA THR A 224 -14.48 8.63 -2.80
C THR A 224 -13.37 9.33 -2.01
N ALA A 225 -12.44 9.98 -2.72
CA ALA A 225 -11.40 10.80 -2.11
C ALA A 225 -11.95 11.91 -1.20
N ASP A 226 -13.10 12.49 -1.56
CA ASP A 226 -13.80 13.51 -0.76
C ASP A 226 -14.41 12.92 0.51
N GLU A 227 -14.99 11.72 0.43
CA GLU A 227 -15.51 11.00 1.59
C GLU A 227 -14.38 10.67 2.58
N ILE A 228 -13.22 10.25 2.08
CA ILE A 228 -12.02 10.03 2.91
C ILE A 228 -11.56 11.34 3.55
N THR A 229 -11.43 12.41 2.76
CA THR A 229 -11.00 13.73 3.27
C THR A 229 -11.94 14.23 4.37
N ALA A 230 -13.25 14.04 4.20
CA ALA A 230 -14.24 14.38 5.22
C ALA A 230 -14.13 13.48 6.46
N ALA A 231 -13.91 12.17 6.30
CA ALA A 231 -13.83 11.21 7.39
C ALA A 231 -12.62 11.40 8.30
N VAL A 232 -11.52 11.94 7.77
CA VAL A 232 -10.28 12.20 8.51
C VAL A 232 -10.13 13.65 8.97
N ALA A 233 -11.09 14.51 8.65
CA ALA A 233 -11.09 15.91 9.06
C ALA A 233 -11.04 16.00 10.61
N GLY A 234 -9.93 16.53 11.13
CA GLY A 234 -9.72 16.71 12.57
C GLY A 234 -8.92 15.58 13.25
N ILE A 235 -8.49 14.56 12.51
CA ILE A 235 -7.52 13.58 13.03
C ILE A 235 -6.13 14.20 12.93
N SER A 236 -5.52 14.46 14.09
CA SER A 236 -4.10 14.79 14.16
C SER A 236 -3.32 13.49 14.30
N SER A 237 -2.20 13.35 13.59
CA SER A 237 -1.29 12.22 13.77
C SER A 237 -0.87 12.16 15.24
N GLY A 238 -1.19 11.05 15.89
CA GLY A 238 -0.91 10.85 17.30
C GLY A 238 0.60 10.79 17.50
N SER A 239 1.17 11.83 18.11
CA SER A 239 2.50 11.73 18.71
C SER A 239 2.50 10.50 19.62
N ALA A 240 3.37 9.54 19.32
CA ALA A 240 3.61 8.38 20.14
C ALA A 240 3.79 8.84 21.60
N ALA A 241 2.77 8.60 22.43
CA ALA A 241 2.91 8.70 23.86
C ALA A 241 3.90 7.60 24.25
N SER A 242 5.18 7.98 24.33
CA SER A 242 6.19 7.21 25.04
C SER A 242 5.65 7.03 26.46
N ALA A 243 5.15 5.83 26.75
CA ALA A 243 4.93 5.40 28.11
C ALA A 243 6.31 5.30 28.78
N SER A 244 6.74 6.42 29.35
CA SER A 244 7.86 6.50 30.29
C SER A 244 7.49 5.66 31.51
N SER A 245 7.93 4.40 31.51
CA SER A 245 7.96 3.60 32.72
C SER A 245 9.23 3.99 33.46
N ALA A 246 9.08 4.91 34.40
CA ALA A 246 10.11 5.29 35.35
C ALA A 246 10.57 4.04 36.13
N ALA A 247 11.86 3.71 36.00
CA ALA A 247 12.54 2.77 36.87
C ALA A 247 12.70 3.37 38.28
N PRO A 248 12.47 2.62 39.37
CA PRO A 248 12.92 3.02 40.69
C PRO A 248 14.36 2.57 40.93
N THR A 249 15.14 3.49 41.48
CA THR A 249 16.53 3.38 41.92
C THR A 249 16.64 2.68 43.27
N ALA A 250 17.59 1.76 43.41
CA ALA A 250 18.40 1.43 44.62
C ALA A 250 19.18 0.13 44.33
N ALA A 251 20.42 -0.14 44.74
CA ALA A 251 21.58 0.58 45.25
C ALA A 251 22.74 -0.46 45.22
N ALA A 252 24.00 0.02 45.15
CA ALA A 252 25.31 -0.65 45.27
C ALA A 252 25.34 -1.90 46.21
N ALA A 253 26.19 -2.94 46.16
CA ALA A 253 27.51 -3.33 45.58
C ALA A 253 27.85 -4.74 46.23
N PRO A 254 29.01 -5.45 46.08
CA PRO A 254 30.30 -5.08 45.48
C PRO A 254 31.00 -6.15 44.59
N THR A 255 32.09 -5.67 43.96
CA THR A 255 33.26 -6.31 43.33
C THR A 255 33.52 -7.81 43.50
N THR A 256 33.87 -8.46 42.39
CA THR A 256 35.09 -9.28 42.24
C THR A 256 35.64 -9.19 40.82
N THR A 257 36.91 -8.83 40.73
CA THR A 257 37.85 -9.04 39.62
C THR A 257 37.87 -10.48 39.12
N ASP A 258 37.86 -10.68 37.80
CA ASP A 258 38.91 -11.50 37.18
C ASP A 258 39.19 -11.09 35.73
N THR A 259 40.44 -11.33 35.37
CA THR A 259 41.18 -10.82 34.20
C THR A 259 41.20 -11.86 33.08
N ALA A 260 41.57 -11.41 31.86
CA ALA A 260 42.02 -12.19 30.69
C ALA A 260 40.90 -12.63 29.71
N SER A 261 41.01 -12.51 28.39
CA SER A 261 42.10 -12.08 27.52
C SER A 261 41.53 -11.64 26.17
N GLU A 262 42.28 -10.77 25.49
CA GLU A 262 42.09 -10.41 24.09
C GLU A 262 42.23 -11.63 23.17
N ASP A 263 41.37 -11.71 22.16
CA ASP A 263 41.71 -12.35 20.88
C ASP A 263 41.18 -11.48 19.75
N SER A 264 42.12 -10.85 19.07
CA SER A 264 41.94 -9.97 17.93
C SER A 264 42.11 -10.76 16.63
N CYS A 265 41.22 -10.59 15.66
CA CYS A 265 41.54 -10.74 14.23
C CYS A 265 40.38 -10.22 13.34
N PRO A 266 40.60 -9.86 12.06
CA PRO A 266 40.88 -8.48 11.64
C PRO A 266 39.84 -7.90 10.66
N ALA A 267 40.06 -6.64 10.27
CA ALA A 267 39.23 -5.85 9.36
C ALA A 267 39.02 -6.48 7.96
N PRO A 268 37.85 -6.29 7.33
CA PRO A 268 37.60 -6.78 5.98
C PRO A 268 38.41 -5.97 4.95
N VAL A 269 39.08 -6.71 4.06
CA VAL A 269 39.77 -6.21 2.88
C VAL A 269 38.77 -5.79 1.80
N THR A 270 38.87 -4.55 1.34
CA THR A 270 38.09 -4.02 0.21
C THR A 270 38.66 -4.51 -1.12
N VAL A 271 37.84 -5.21 -1.91
CA VAL A 271 38.14 -5.58 -3.30
C VAL A 271 37.46 -4.56 -4.21
N THR A 272 38.24 -3.72 -4.88
CA THR A 272 37.79 -2.83 -5.94
C THR A 272 37.63 -3.61 -7.24
N VAL A 273 36.40 -3.70 -7.74
CA VAL A 273 36.11 -4.15 -9.12
C VAL A 273 35.76 -2.91 -9.94
N SER A 274 36.63 -2.54 -10.89
CA SER A 274 36.32 -1.56 -11.93
C SER A 274 35.46 -2.23 -13.01
N ALA A 275 34.24 -1.72 -13.20
CA ALA A 275 33.43 -1.99 -14.40
C ALA A 275 33.45 -0.75 -15.32
N PRO A 276 33.51 -0.93 -16.65
CA PRO A 276 33.56 0.20 -17.59
C PRO A 276 32.21 0.91 -17.68
N ALA A 277 32.25 2.24 -17.64
CA ALA A 277 31.11 3.11 -17.86
C ALA A 277 30.57 2.93 -19.28
N SER A 278 29.31 2.51 -19.39
CA SER A 278 28.54 2.57 -20.63
C SER A 278 27.54 3.71 -20.49
N THR A 279 27.79 4.80 -21.22
CA THR A 279 26.93 5.98 -21.28
C THR A 279 25.63 5.62 -22.04
N PRO A 280 24.43 5.72 -21.45
CA PRO A 280 23.21 5.69 -22.23
C PRO A 280 23.05 7.05 -22.92
N ALA A 281 22.93 7.01 -24.24
CA ALA A 281 22.59 8.16 -25.05
C ALA A 281 21.24 8.73 -24.61
N ALA A 282 21.20 10.04 -24.37
CA ALA A 282 19.96 10.78 -24.18
C ALA A 282 19.09 10.60 -25.44
N THR A 283 17.95 9.94 -25.28
CA THR A 283 16.89 9.97 -26.28
C THR A 283 16.13 11.27 -26.06
N GLU A 284 16.30 12.23 -26.97
CA GLU A 284 15.46 13.42 -27.05
C GLU A 284 14.00 12.99 -27.17
N ALA A 285 13.21 13.25 -26.13
CA ALA A 285 11.75 13.12 -26.18
C ALA A 285 11.19 14.32 -26.95
N ALA A 286 10.30 14.03 -27.90
CA ALA A 286 9.66 15.01 -28.76
C ALA A 286 8.93 16.11 -27.97
N THR A 287 9.16 17.37 -28.35
CA THR A 287 8.51 18.55 -27.79
C THR A 287 7.01 18.52 -28.08
N PRO A 288 6.11 18.47 -27.07
CA PRO A 288 4.68 18.62 -27.31
C PRO A 288 4.37 20.10 -27.50
N THR A 289 3.55 20.43 -28.50
CA THR A 289 3.13 21.80 -28.88
C THR A 289 2.04 22.38 -27.97
N GLY A 290 2.18 22.26 -26.65
CA GLY A 290 1.29 22.84 -25.65
C GLY A 290 2.06 23.65 -24.62
N ASP A 291 1.47 24.71 -24.08
CA ASP A 291 2.10 25.53 -23.05
C ASP A 291 2.36 24.66 -21.80
N ASN A 292 3.61 24.68 -21.32
CA ASN A 292 3.98 23.99 -20.09
C ASN A 292 3.49 24.79 -18.88
N VAL A 293 2.61 24.19 -18.07
CA VAL A 293 2.05 24.82 -16.86
C VAL A 293 2.80 24.43 -15.58
N GLN A 294 3.79 23.53 -15.65
CA GLN A 294 4.69 23.22 -14.54
C GLN A 294 5.72 24.34 -14.35
N THR A 295 5.60 25.10 -13.26
CA THR A 295 6.46 26.26 -12.96
C THR A 295 7.62 25.95 -12.01
N PHE A 296 7.68 24.76 -11.44
CA PHE A 296 8.79 24.36 -10.59
C PHE A 296 10.09 24.19 -11.40
N THR A 297 11.19 24.77 -10.91
CA THR A 297 12.49 24.81 -11.62
C THR A 297 13.60 24.06 -10.90
N GLY A 298 13.34 23.46 -9.73
CA GLY A 298 14.33 22.60 -9.06
C GLY A 298 14.66 21.39 -9.93
N ASP A 299 15.92 20.94 -9.90
CA ASP A 299 16.47 19.98 -10.85
C ASP A 299 17.40 18.93 -10.20
N LEU A 300 17.32 18.72 -8.88
CA LEU A 300 18.02 17.64 -8.19
C LEU A 300 17.60 16.31 -8.81
N GLY A 301 18.52 15.62 -9.48
CA GLY A 301 18.22 14.40 -10.23
C GLY A 301 17.51 14.59 -11.57
N GLY A 302 17.38 15.82 -12.05
CA GLY A 302 16.75 16.21 -13.31
C GLY A 302 15.53 17.13 -13.12
N PRO A 303 15.13 17.88 -14.17
CA PRO A 303 13.95 18.73 -14.10
C PRO A 303 12.65 17.90 -14.07
N PRO A 304 11.54 18.44 -13.55
CA PRO A 304 10.26 17.76 -13.62
C PRO A 304 9.79 17.71 -15.09
N PRO A 305 9.19 16.62 -15.56
CA PRO A 305 8.62 16.58 -16.90
C PRO A 305 7.57 17.69 -17.09
N PRO A 306 7.48 18.28 -18.28
CA PRO A 306 6.51 19.34 -18.53
C PRO A 306 5.08 18.80 -18.38
N VAL A 307 4.20 19.66 -17.86
CA VAL A 307 2.75 19.47 -17.88
C VAL A 307 2.21 20.29 -19.04
N THR A 308 1.87 19.64 -20.15
CA THR A 308 1.38 20.36 -21.33
C THR A 308 -0.13 20.52 -21.29
N SER A 309 -0.61 21.75 -21.44
CA SER A 309 -2.04 22.07 -21.54
C SER A 309 -2.51 22.03 -22.99
N SER A 310 -3.68 21.42 -23.23
CA SER A 310 -4.33 21.24 -24.53
C SER A 310 -5.85 21.29 -24.40
N ALA A 311 -6.59 21.38 -25.51
CA ALA A 311 -8.05 21.36 -25.49
C ALA A 311 -8.62 19.94 -25.37
N GLY A 312 -9.68 19.75 -24.57
CA GLY A 312 -10.42 18.48 -24.44
C GLY A 312 -10.83 18.17 -23.01
N ASP A 313 -11.47 17.01 -22.80
CA ASP A 313 -11.98 16.59 -21.48
C ASP A 313 -10.86 16.25 -20.49
N ARG A 314 -9.65 15.96 -20.95
CA ARG A 314 -8.44 15.73 -20.13
C ARG A 314 -7.30 16.64 -20.60
N PRO A 315 -7.38 17.95 -20.30
CA PRO A 315 -6.58 18.96 -20.97
C PRO A 315 -5.08 18.91 -20.62
N PHE A 316 -4.68 18.28 -19.52
CA PHE A 316 -3.29 18.26 -19.07
C PHE A 316 -2.61 16.94 -19.41
N THR A 317 -1.38 16.98 -19.93
CA THR A 317 -0.61 15.78 -20.26
C THR A 317 0.77 15.79 -19.62
N VAL A 318 1.18 14.66 -19.04
CA VAL A 318 2.51 14.45 -18.46
C VAL A 318 3.05 13.11 -18.92
N ASN A 319 4.12 13.15 -19.72
CA ASN A 319 4.78 11.95 -20.24
C ASN A 319 3.77 10.96 -20.89
N GLY A 320 2.84 11.47 -21.70
CA GLY A 320 1.78 10.71 -22.36
C GLY A 320 0.55 10.37 -21.51
N ASN A 321 0.57 10.59 -20.19
CA ASN A 321 -0.61 10.42 -19.32
C ASN A 321 -1.46 11.68 -19.33
N THR A 322 -2.77 11.56 -19.51
CA THR A 322 -3.69 12.71 -19.55
C THR A 322 -4.44 12.89 -18.23
N PHE A 323 -4.76 14.12 -17.84
CA PHE A 323 -5.40 14.47 -16.57
C PHE A 323 -6.49 15.50 -16.80
N VAL A 324 -7.59 15.36 -16.07
CA VAL A 324 -8.69 16.34 -15.96
C VAL A 324 -8.28 17.56 -15.14
N ASN A 325 -7.50 17.34 -14.07
CA ASN A 325 -7.15 18.35 -13.07
C ASN A 325 -5.65 18.70 -13.14
N ILE A 326 -5.34 20.00 -13.10
CA ILE A 326 -3.96 20.50 -13.17
C ILE A 326 -3.11 20.07 -11.98
N GLY A 327 -3.68 20.02 -10.78
CA GLY A 327 -3.00 19.57 -9.56
C GLY A 327 -2.57 18.12 -9.65
N ALA A 328 -3.43 17.24 -10.19
CA ALA A 328 -3.08 15.84 -10.43
C ALA A 328 -1.95 15.69 -11.47
N ALA A 329 -1.96 16.53 -12.50
CA ALA A 329 -0.90 16.55 -13.51
C ALA A 329 0.44 17.06 -12.92
N ILE A 330 0.41 18.14 -12.14
CA ILE A 330 1.59 18.67 -11.45
C ILE A 330 2.14 17.63 -10.46
N GLN A 331 1.29 17.02 -9.64
CA GLN A 331 1.71 15.96 -8.72
C GLN A 331 2.38 14.81 -9.47
N ARG A 332 1.82 14.38 -10.61
CA ARG A 332 2.46 13.36 -11.46
C ARG A 332 3.84 13.81 -11.95
N SER A 333 3.96 15.05 -12.42
CA SER A 333 5.21 15.64 -12.89
C SER A 333 6.27 15.66 -11.77
N CYS A 334 5.89 16.09 -10.56
CA CYS A 334 6.77 16.11 -9.38
C CYS A 334 7.19 14.70 -8.93
N SER A 335 6.28 13.73 -8.91
CA SER A 335 6.63 12.36 -8.55
C SER A 335 7.52 11.68 -9.60
N ILE A 336 7.38 12.00 -10.89
CA ILE A 336 8.33 11.50 -11.91
C ILE A 336 9.73 12.06 -11.65
N GLN A 337 9.83 13.34 -11.27
CA GLN A 337 11.11 13.94 -10.89
C GLN A 337 11.72 13.26 -9.65
N ASN A 338 10.93 13.05 -8.60
CA ASN A 338 11.41 12.42 -7.37
C ASN A 338 11.96 11.02 -7.65
N ASN A 339 11.26 10.23 -8.47
CA ASN A 339 11.72 8.89 -8.87
C ASN A 339 13.05 8.97 -9.63
N ALA A 340 13.19 9.86 -10.61
CA ALA A 340 14.45 10.04 -11.34
C ALA A 340 15.61 10.44 -10.40
N CYS A 341 15.33 11.31 -9.42
CA CYS A 341 16.29 11.71 -8.39
C CYS A 341 16.66 10.56 -7.46
N ALA A 342 15.68 9.81 -6.96
CA ALA A 342 15.89 8.69 -6.06
C ALA A 342 16.66 7.56 -6.76
N ASP A 343 16.33 7.26 -8.02
CA ASP A 343 17.05 6.28 -8.85
C ASP A 343 18.51 6.69 -9.03
N ALA A 344 18.77 7.96 -9.32
CA ALA A 344 20.11 8.49 -9.49
C ALA A 344 20.91 8.56 -8.16
N SER A 345 20.25 8.86 -7.05
CA SER A 345 20.82 8.80 -5.70
C SER A 345 21.20 7.35 -5.33
N ASN A 346 20.29 6.40 -5.53
CA ASN A 346 20.50 4.98 -5.24
C ASN A 346 21.56 4.34 -6.16
N ALA A 347 21.64 4.77 -7.42
CA ALA A 347 22.68 4.35 -8.36
C ALA A 347 24.05 4.96 -8.05
N GLY A 348 24.15 5.88 -7.08
CA GLY A 348 25.39 6.59 -6.75
C GLY A 348 25.84 7.57 -7.84
N THR A 349 24.95 7.93 -8.77
CA THR A 349 25.26 8.88 -9.86
C THR A 349 25.09 10.34 -9.41
N LEU A 350 24.35 10.58 -8.32
CA LEU A 350 24.29 11.88 -7.63
C LEU A 350 25.17 11.86 -6.37
N ALA A 351 26.34 12.48 -6.44
CA ALA A 351 27.27 12.54 -5.31
C ALA A 351 26.70 13.38 -4.15
N GLY A 352 26.60 12.79 -2.96
CA GLY A 352 26.18 13.47 -1.74
C GLY A 352 24.70 13.83 -1.69
N VAL A 353 23.89 13.29 -2.60
CA VAL A 353 22.44 13.45 -2.62
C VAL A 353 21.79 12.21 -2.05
N SER A 354 20.96 12.38 -1.03
CA SER A 354 20.14 11.34 -0.40
C SER A 354 18.73 11.36 -0.96
N VAL A 355 18.05 10.21 -0.88
CA VAL A 355 16.62 10.10 -1.22
C VAL A 355 15.77 11.09 -0.40
N ALA A 356 16.15 11.42 0.83
CA ALA A 356 15.48 12.43 1.64
C ALA A 356 15.53 13.85 1.01
N GLN A 357 16.63 14.19 0.32
CA GLN A 357 16.73 15.45 -0.42
C GLN A 357 15.88 15.43 -1.69
N CYS A 358 15.74 14.27 -2.35
CA CYS A 358 14.79 14.09 -3.46
C CYS A 358 13.34 14.30 -2.97
N GLN A 359 12.98 13.75 -1.80
CA GLN A 359 11.65 13.96 -1.21
C GLN A 359 11.39 15.43 -0.85
N THR A 360 12.40 16.11 -0.30
CA THR A 360 12.30 17.56 -0.01
C THR A 360 12.05 18.37 -1.29
N GLN A 361 12.66 17.95 -2.41
CA GLN A 361 12.41 18.57 -3.71
C GLN A 361 10.99 18.27 -4.22
N GLU A 362 10.48 17.05 -4.03
CA GLU A 362 9.10 16.71 -4.38
C GLU A 362 8.11 17.59 -3.64
N ASP A 363 8.32 17.81 -2.34
CA ASP A 363 7.47 18.68 -1.51
C ASP A 363 7.49 20.12 -2.04
N ALA A 364 8.66 20.64 -2.39
CA ALA A 364 8.81 21.96 -2.98
C ALA A 364 8.14 22.06 -4.38
N CYS A 365 8.23 20.99 -5.18
CA CYS A 365 7.59 20.89 -6.49
C CYS A 365 6.07 20.90 -6.38
N ASN A 366 5.51 20.08 -5.48
CA ASN A 366 4.08 20.02 -5.21
C ASN A 366 3.56 21.34 -4.63
N ALA A 367 4.32 21.98 -3.74
CA ALA A 367 3.98 23.29 -3.19
C ALA A 367 3.96 24.39 -4.27
N ALA A 368 4.91 24.38 -5.20
CA ALA A 368 4.94 25.33 -6.31
C ALA A 368 3.74 25.18 -7.26
N GLY A 369 3.20 23.98 -7.40
CA GLY A 369 2.00 23.69 -8.20
C GLY A 369 0.66 24.04 -7.53
N GLY A 370 0.65 24.26 -6.21
CA GLY A 370 -0.54 24.65 -5.45
C GLY A 370 -0.82 26.16 -5.39
N VAL A 371 0.00 27.00 -6.05
CA VAL A 371 -0.08 28.48 -6.01
C VAL A 371 -0.77 29.07 -7.25
N GLN A 372 -1.41 28.25 -8.10
CA GLN A 372 -2.08 28.70 -9.33
C GLN A 372 -3.59 28.62 -9.25
#